data_AF-A0A1V1ZC59-F1
#
_entry.id   AF-A0A1V1ZC59-F1
#
_cell.length_a   1.000
_cell.length_b   1.000
_cell.length_c   1.000
_cell.angle_alpha   90.00
_cell.angle_beta   90.00
_cell.angle_gamma   90.00
#
_symmetry.space_group_name_H-M   'P 1'
#
loop_
_entity.id
_entity.type
_entity.pdbx_description
1 polymer ?
#
loop_
_entity_poly.entity_id
_entity_poly.type
_entity_poly.pdbx_seq_one_letter_code
_entity_poly.pdbx_strand_id
1 'polypeptide(L)'
;MGINTMVFIPLLATIKKNMLNFKSLYFIILISNLILSCSSFRNNLIASGNQNQAIKNAIIDFSHTSKLYKEHKVFEVEYIDTLYRKVLEKIDERNSCWVNGEPYQGIIAINISAMTNEFTYLLSDSLGFKKDNLPSRYIEQDGKFFFWKDNQFKVNEKTVEVLKKYNVVREDYLNPTFVVHESQKAVDYYICRSDFTKYEKVTTSKAIGYYDAPEIDCE
;
A
#
# COMPACT_ATOMS: atom_id res chain seq x y z
N MET A 1 -60.44 74.91 13.22
CA MET A 1 -61.64 74.33 12.56
C MET A 1 -61.14 73.28 11.58
N GLY A 2 -61.60 72.03 11.70
CA GLY A 2 -61.40 70.98 10.68
C GLY A 2 -60.37 69.90 11.01
N ILE A 3 -60.87 68.75 11.46
CA ILE A 3 -60.17 67.47 11.64
C ILE A 3 -60.09 66.76 10.28
N ASN A 4 -59.00 66.04 9.98
CA ASN A 4 -59.14 64.70 9.43
C ASN A 4 -57.88 63.83 9.60
N THR A 5 -58.12 62.67 10.20
CA THR A 5 -57.22 61.54 10.40
C THR A 5 -56.97 60.79 9.08
N MET A 6 -55.74 60.32 8.86
CA MET A 6 -55.54 59.07 8.13
C MET A 6 -54.28 58.34 8.62
N VAL A 7 -54.52 57.13 9.11
CA VAL A 7 -53.56 56.12 9.54
C VAL A 7 -52.94 55.46 8.30
N PHE A 8 -51.61 55.29 8.25
CA PHE A 8 -50.98 54.28 7.41
C PHE A 8 -49.76 53.65 8.13
N ILE A 9 -50.06 52.53 8.80
CA ILE A 9 -49.30 51.27 8.96
C ILE A 9 -47.77 51.36 8.78
N PRO A 10 -46.95 51.01 9.79
CA PRO A 10 -45.53 50.81 9.58
C PRO A 10 -45.32 49.55 8.73
N LEU A 11 -44.62 49.72 7.61
CA LEU A 11 -44.14 48.65 6.76
C LEU A 11 -43.32 47.68 7.62
N LEU A 12 -43.94 46.54 7.94
CA LEU A 12 -43.28 45.33 8.43
C LEU A 12 -42.27 44.88 7.37
N ALA A 13 -41.07 45.46 7.39
CA ALA A 13 -39.89 44.82 6.85
C ALA A 13 -39.51 43.68 7.81
N THR A 14 -40.21 42.56 7.64
CA THR A 14 -39.89 41.28 8.25
C THR A 14 -38.51 40.85 7.75
N ILE A 15 -37.46 41.31 8.44
CA ILE A 15 -36.14 40.67 8.36
C ILE A 15 -36.29 39.35 9.11
N LYS A 16 -36.72 38.32 8.38
CA LYS A 16 -36.61 36.93 8.83
C LYS A 16 -35.11 36.63 8.92
N LYS A 17 -34.53 36.91 10.09
CA LYS A 17 -33.18 36.43 10.45
C LYS A 17 -33.29 34.91 10.42
N ASN A 18 -32.94 34.30 9.29
CA ASN A 18 -32.61 32.88 9.23
C ASN A 18 -31.32 32.70 10.03
N MET A 19 -31.43 32.75 11.36
CA MET A 19 -30.41 32.24 12.24
C MET A 19 -30.40 30.73 12.02
N LEU A 20 -29.48 30.26 11.18
CA LEU A 20 -29.03 28.88 11.21
C LEU A 20 -28.82 28.51 12.68
N ASN A 21 -29.62 27.57 13.18
CA ASN A 21 -29.61 27.14 14.57
C ASN A 21 -28.16 26.74 14.94
N PHE A 22 -27.65 27.16 16.10
CA PHE A 22 -26.24 26.92 16.48
C PHE A 22 -25.89 25.42 16.42
N LYS A 23 -26.88 24.54 16.66
CA LYS A 23 -26.78 23.08 16.46
C LYS A 23 -26.64 22.69 14.98
N SER A 24 -27.39 23.32 14.07
CA SER A 24 -27.24 23.13 12.63
C SER A 24 -25.89 23.66 12.13
N LEU A 25 -25.39 24.77 12.66
CA LEU A 25 -24.07 25.29 12.30
C LEU A 25 -22.96 24.32 12.75
N TYR A 26 -23.05 23.81 13.97
CA TYR A 26 -22.12 22.80 14.49
C TYR A 26 -22.15 21.50 13.66
N PHE A 27 -23.34 21.05 13.24
CA PHE A 27 -23.51 19.87 12.40
C PHE A 27 -22.92 20.08 11.00
N ILE A 28 -23.09 21.27 10.41
CA ILE A 28 -22.48 21.63 9.11
C ILE A 28 -20.96 21.69 9.23
N ILE A 29 -20.41 22.21 10.34
CA ILE A 29 -18.96 22.23 10.59
C ILE A 29 -18.43 20.80 10.73
N LEU A 30 -19.11 19.92 11.46
CA LEU A 30 -18.75 18.50 11.59
C LEU A 30 -18.77 17.77 10.24
N ILE A 31 -19.79 18.01 9.41
CA ILE A 31 -19.88 17.45 8.06
C ILE A 31 -18.79 18.01 7.15
N SER A 32 -18.48 19.31 7.23
CA SER A 32 -17.45 19.93 6.40
C SER A 32 -16.04 19.38 6.69
N ASN A 33 -15.74 19.01 7.93
CA ASN A 33 -14.48 18.35 8.30
C ASN A 33 -14.40 16.90 7.77
N LEU A 34 -15.54 16.24 7.54
CA LEU A 34 -15.57 14.89 6.99
C LEU A 34 -15.27 14.89 5.47
N ILE A 35 -15.60 15.97 4.75
CA ILE A 35 -15.48 16.05 3.28
C ILE A 35 -14.06 16.40 2.83
N LEU A 36 -13.21 17.00 3.68
CA LEU A 36 -11.82 17.34 3.33
C LEU A 36 -10.85 16.15 3.37
N SER A 37 -11.29 14.96 3.80
CA SER A 37 -10.40 13.79 3.95
C SER A 37 -10.33 12.86 2.73
N CYS A 38 -11.11 13.12 1.67
CA CYS A 38 -11.11 12.28 0.48
C CYS A 38 -10.00 12.72 -0.50
N SER A 39 -9.02 11.84 -0.72
CA SER A 39 -7.95 11.85 -1.74
C SER A 39 -6.73 12.78 -1.60
N SER A 40 -6.41 13.28 -0.40
CA SER A 40 -5.22 14.13 -0.19
C SER A 40 -3.88 13.41 -0.38
N PHE A 41 -3.79 12.09 -0.17
CA PHE A 41 -2.50 11.39 -0.15
C PHE A 41 -1.87 11.20 -1.53
N ARG A 42 -2.69 11.19 -2.61
CA ARG A 42 -2.19 11.01 -3.98
C ARG A 42 -1.26 12.15 -4.41
N ASN A 43 -1.40 13.34 -3.82
CA ASN A 43 -0.51 14.48 -4.05
C ASN A 43 0.92 14.24 -3.52
N ASN A 44 1.12 13.24 -2.67
CA ASN A 44 2.44 12.87 -2.14
C ASN A 44 3.14 11.82 -3.03
N LEU A 45 2.48 11.32 -4.08
CA LEU A 45 3.06 10.36 -4.99
C LEU A 45 4.07 11.04 -5.91
N ILE A 46 5.18 10.35 -6.15
CA ILE A 46 6.26 10.81 -7.01
C ILE A 46 6.06 10.19 -8.40
N ALA A 47 6.01 11.01 -9.46
CA ALA A 47 5.73 10.53 -10.82
C ALA A 47 6.84 9.69 -11.45
N SER A 48 8.10 9.84 -11.02
CA SER A 48 9.22 9.11 -11.65
C SER A 48 10.37 8.90 -10.68
N GLY A 49 11.17 7.85 -10.90
CA GLY A 49 12.38 7.62 -10.10
C GLY A 49 12.91 6.20 -10.27
N ASN A 50 13.55 5.69 -9.21
CA ASN A 50 14.04 4.31 -9.17
C ASN A 50 13.12 3.42 -8.31
N GLN A 51 13.53 2.16 -8.11
CA GLN A 51 12.86 1.19 -7.25
C GLN A 51 12.37 1.78 -5.92
N ASN A 52 13.18 2.62 -5.25
CA ASN A 52 12.82 3.20 -3.96
C ASN A 52 11.65 4.19 -4.06
N GLN A 53 11.55 4.98 -5.14
CA GLN A 53 10.41 5.86 -5.35
C GLN A 53 9.13 5.07 -5.63
N ALA A 54 9.22 4.03 -6.46
CA ALA A 54 8.07 3.17 -6.74
C ALA A 54 7.56 2.47 -5.47
N ILE A 55 8.46 1.90 -4.67
CA ILE A 55 8.14 1.28 -3.36
C ILE A 55 7.51 2.30 -2.41
N LYS A 56 8.05 3.52 -2.32
CA LYS A 56 7.48 4.56 -1.47
C LYS A 56 6.06 4.92 -1.87
N ASN A 57 5.77 5.05 -3.17
CA ASN A 57 4.41 5.29 -3.65
C ASN A 57 3.46 4.16 -3.24
N ALA A 58 3.88 2.90 -3.43
CA ALA A 58 3.09 1.74 -3.02
C ALA A 58 2.84 1.71 -1.50
N ILE A 59 3.83 2.04 -0.67
CA ILE A 59 3.68 2.14 0.80
C ILE A 59 2.73 3.29 1.18
N ILE A 60 2.83 4.45 0.51
CA ILE A 60 1.93 5.59 0.74
C ILE A 60 0.48 5.17 0.45
N ASP A 61 0.19 4.58 -0.71
CA ASP A 61 -1.17 4.10 -1.01
C ASP A 61 -1.62 2.99 -0.05
N PHE A 62 -0.74 2.03 0.23
CA PHE A 62 -1.02 0.91 1.13
C PHE A 62 -1.42 1.39 2.53
N SER A 63 -0.70 2.37 3.07
CA SER A 63 -0.97 2.93 4.40
C SER A 63 -2.33 3.61 4.52
N HIS A 64 -2.85 4.15 3.41
CA HIS A 64 -4.14 4.85 3.40
C HIS A 64 -5.32 3.94 3.03
N THR A 65 -5.08 2.85 2.30
CA THR A 65 -6.15 2.11 1.63
C THR A 65 -6.25 0.64 2.01
N SER A 66 -5.17 0.02 2.51
CA SER A 66 -5.12 -1.41 2.79
C SER A 66 -5.69 -1.75 4.17
N LYS A 67 -6.49 -2.83 4.24
CA LYS A 67 -6.92 -3.41 5.53
C LYS A 67 -5.74 -4.04 6.28
N LEU A 68 -4.82 -4.68 5.55
CA LEU A 68 -3.63 -5.31 6.13
C LEU A 68 -2.78 -4.30 6.91
N TYR A 69 -2.71 -3.06 6.43
CA TYR A 69 -2.01 -1.98 7.13
C TYR A 69 -2.56 -1.73 8.54
N LYS A 70 -3.88 -1.86 8.73
CA LYS A 70 -4.54 -1.67 10.03
C LYS A 70 -4.26 -2.85 10.97
N GLU A 71 -4.26 -4.05 10.43
CA GLU A 71 -4.22 -5.31 11.19
C GLU A 71 -2.80 -5.75 11.56
N HIS A 72 -1.80 -5.42 10.74
CA HIS A 72 -0.42 -5.89 10.93
C HIS A 72 0.54 -4.73 11.19
N LYS A 73 1.75 -5.07 11.67
CA LYS A 73 2.81 -4.10 11.99
C LYS A 73 4.05 -4.22 11.12
N VAL A 74 4.29 -5.39 10.55
CA VAL A 74 5.51 -5.73 9.82
C VAL A 74 5.12 -6.23 8.44
N PHE A 75 5.72 -5.67 7.40
CA PHE A 75 5.40 -5.96 6.01
C PHE A 75 6.67 -6.20 5.20
N GLU A 76 6.65 -7.28 4.41
CA GLU A 76 7.63 -7.51 3.38
C GLU A 76 7.17 -6.82 2.09
N VAL A 77 8.12 -6.22 1.39
CA VAL A 77 7.92 -5.61 0.08
C VAL A 77 8.81 -6.30 -0.94
N GLU A 78 8.22 -6.78 -2.02
CA GLU A 78 8.95 -7.32 -3.17
C GLU A 78 8.83 -6.35 -4.35
N TYR A 79 9.96 -6.07 -5.00
CA TYR A 79 10.00 -5.27 -6.23
C TYR A 79 10.34 -6.16 -7.41
N ILE A 80 9.53 -6.08 -8.46
CA ILE A 80 9.65 -6.88 -9.67
C ILE A 80 9.80 -5.91 -10.84
N ASP A 81 11.03 -5.78 -11.34
CA ASP A 81 11.31 -4.86 -12.44
C ASP A 81 10.65 -5.32 -13.75
N THR A 82 10.76 -6.60 -14.09
CA THR A 82 10.12 -7.19 -15.26
C THR A 82 9.14 -8.26 -14.82
N LEU A 83 7.85 -7.94 -14.89
CA LEU A 83 6.78 -8.89 -14.55
C LEU A 83 6.48 -9.78 -15.75
N TYR A 84 6.47 -11.10 -15.54
CA TYR A 84 6.09 -12.09 -16.54
C TYR A 84 4.75 -12.71 -16.19
N ARG A 85 3.90 -12.93 -17.20
CA ARG A 85 2.73 -13.80 -17.06
C ARG A 85 3.22 -15.24 -16.94
N LYS A 86 2.87 -15.94 -15.87
CA LYS A 86 3.14 -17.38 -15.76
C LYS A 86 2.18 -18.15 -16.66
N VAL A 87 2.74 -19.02 -17.48
CA VAL A 87 1.97 -19.91 -18.35
C VAL A 87 2.33 -21.35 -18.02
N LEU A 88 1.32 -22.22 -18.09
CA LEU A 88 1.52 -23.65 -17.83
C LEU A 88 1.98 -24.31 -19.13
N GLU A 89 3.24 -24.72 -19.18
CA GLU A 89 3.83 -25.44 -20.31
C GLU A 89 3.83 -26.94 -20.05
N LYS A 90 3.39 -27.72 -21.05
CA LYS A 90 3.46 -29.18 -20.99
C LYS A 90 4.89 -29.62 -21.29
N ILE A 91 5.48 -30.38 -20.38
CA ILE A 91 6.79 -31.01 -20.58
C ILE A 91 6.59 -32.32 -21.36
N ASP A 92 5.56 -33.08 -20.98
CA ASP A 92 5.16 -34.33 -21.64
C ASP A 92 3.65 -34.58 -21.41
N GLU A 93 3.17 -35.78 -21.74
CA GLU A 93 1.76 -36.17 -21.62
C GLU A 93 1.20 -36.11 -20.19
N ARG A 94 2.05 -36.18 -19.16
CA ARG A 94 1.66 -36.25 -17.75
C ARG A 94 2.16 -35.07 -16.92
N ASN A 95 3.18 -34.37 -17.39
CA ASN A 95 3.87 -33.34 -16.63
C ASN A 95 3.68 -31.96 -17.24
N SER A 96 3.48 -30.97 -16.37
CA SER A 96 3.43 -29.56 -16.76
C SER A 96 4.13 -28.71 -15.71
N CYS A 97 4.73 -27.61 -16.14
CA CYS A 97 5.39 -26.67 -15.24
C CYS A 97 5.02 -25.23 -15.59
N TRP A 98 5.08 -24.36 -14.59
CA TRP A 98 4.87 -22.93 -14.80
C TRP A 98 6.15 -22.28 -15.31
N VAL A 99 6.09 -21.71 -16.50
CA VAL A 99 7.20 -20.98 -17.11
C VAL A 99 6.86 -19.50 -17.24
N ASN A 100 7.87 -18.67 -17.49
CA ASN A 100 7.64 -17.28 -17.87
C ASN A 100 7.11 -17.25 -19.31
N GLY A 101 5.92 -16.71 -19.50
CA GLY A 101 5.41 -16.31 -20.80
C GLY A 101 5.85 -14.89 -21.14
N GLU A 102 4.99 -14.16 -21.86
CA GLU A 102 5.26 -12.77 -22.24
C GLU A 102 5.38 -11.84 -21.02
N PRO A 103 6.33 -10.89 -21.03
CA PRO A 103 6.42 -9.84 -20.04
C PRO A 103 5.33 -8.79 -20.24
N TYR A 104 4.85 -8.22 -19.14
CA TYR A 104 3.99 -7.04 -19.18
C TYR A 104 4.84 -5.80 -19.48
N GLN A 105 4.81 -5.37 -20.74
CA GLN A 105 5.62 -4.25 -21.22
C GLN A 105 5.27 -2.95 -20.50
N GLY A 106 6.30 -2.19 -20.13
CA GLY A 106 6.13 -0.89 -19.49
C GLY A 106 5.58 -0.93 -18.07
N ILE A 107 5.42 -2.11 -17.46
CA ILE A 107 4.93 -2.27 -16.09
C ILE A 107 6.06 -2.71 -15.16
N ILE A 108 6.15 -2.06 -14.01
CA ILE A 108 6.86 -2.58 -12.82
C ILE A 108 5.82 -3.07 -11.82
N ALA A 109 6.17 -4.07 -11.02
CA ALA A 109 5.25 -4.58 -10.02
C ALA A 109 5.85 -4.55 -8.60
N ILE A 110 4.98 -4.35 -7.62
CA ILE A 110 5.33 -4.32 -6.20
C ILE A 110 4.33 -5.14 -5.41
N ASN A 111 4.79 -6.16 -4.71
CA ASN A 111 3.98 -6.89 -3.75
C ASN A 111 4.22 -6.35 -2.35
N ILE A 112 3.16 -6.12 -1.58
CA ILE A 112 3.23 -5.83 -0.15
C ILE A 112 2.43 -6.88 0.61
N SER A 113 3.11 -7.65 1.45
CA SER A 113 2.51 -8.72 2.25
C SER A 113 2.79 -8.52 3.73
N ALA A 114 1.83 -8.94 4.58
CA ALA A 114 2.05 -8.93 6.01
C ALA A 114 3.00 -10.06 6.41
N MET A 115 4.02 -9.76 7.20
CA MET A 115 4.90 -10.79 7.72
C MET A 115 4.25 -11.47 8.93
N THR A 116 4.23 -12.81 8.92
CA THR A 116 3.91 -13.60 10.13
C THR A 116 5.21 -14.09 10.76
N ASN A 117 5.20 -14.34 12.06
CA ASN A 117 6.40 -14.75 12.82
C ASN A 117 7.01 -16.09 12.36
N GLU A 118 6.31 -16.81 11.48
CA GLU A 118 6.69 -18.10 10.92
C GLU A 118 7.63 -17.95 9.70
N PHE A 119 7.63 -16.80 9.02
CA PHE A 119 8.44 -16.53 7.81
C PHE A 119 9.67 -15.67 8.10
N THR A 120 10.46 -16.07 9.09
CA THR A 120 11.69 -15.34 9.48
C THR A 120 12.91 -15.81 8.73
N TYR A 121 13.77 -14.85 8.40
CA TYR A 121 15.06 -15.08 7.76
C TYR A 121 16.07 -15.65 8.78
N LEU A 122 16.80 -16.70 8.40
CA LEU A 122 17.89 -17.23 9.21
C LEU A 122 19.18 -16.44 8.97
N LEU A 123 19.82 -15.98 10.04
CA LEU A 123 21.11 -15.27 9.97
C LEU A 123 22.27 -16.21 9.61
N SER A 124 22.16 -17.48 10.02
CA SER A 124 23.15 -18.53 9.77
C SER A 124 22.47 -19.87 9.53
N ASP A 125 22.99 -20.65 8.60
CA ASP A 125 22.70 -22.08 8.47
C ASP A 125 23.99 -22.90 8.67
N SER A 126 23.93 -24.22 8.46
CA SER A 126 25.09 -25.13 8.58
C SER A 126 26.29 -24.75 7.69
N LEU A 127 26.15 -23.77 6.79
CA LEU A 127 27.17 -23.29 5.85
C LEU A 127 27.70 -21.88 6.18
N GLY A 128 27.23 -21.23 7.26
CA GLY A 128 27.72 -19.92 7.74
C GLY A 128 26.70 -18.77 7.59
N PHE A 129 27.14 -17.54 7.87
CA PHE A 129 26.29 -16.34 7.83
C PHE A 129 25.87 -15.98 6.39
N LYS A 130 24.57 -15.99 6.08
CA LYS A 130 24.04 -15.64 4.74
C LYS A 130 23.53 -14.20 4.70
N LYS A 131 24.43 -13.22 4.86
CA LYS A 131 24.06 -11.78 4.76
C LYS A 131 23.48 -11.42 3.38
N ASP A 132 23.92 -12.09 2.32
CA ASP A 132 23.54 -11.74 0.94
C ASP A 132 22.06 -12.00 0.62
N ASN A 133 21.37 -12.82 1.41
CA ASN A 133 19.96 -13.12 1.24
C ASN A 133 19.03 -12.32 2.16
N LEU A 134 19.57 -11.45 3.02
CA LEU A 134 18.76 -10.66 3.95
C LEU A 134 18.23 -9.38 3.28
N PRO A 135 17.07 -8.87 3.70
CA PRO A 135 16.62 -7.55 3.34
C PRO A 135 17.68 -6.49 3.69
N SER A 136 18.01 -5.62 2.73
CA SER A 136 19.03 -4.59 2.90
C SER A 136 18.45 -3.20 3.16
N ARG A 137 17.15 -3.02 2.95
CA ARG A 137 16.44 -1.74 3.07
C ARG A 137 15.18 -1.89 3.90
N TYR A 138 14.82 -0.81 4.59
CA TYR A 138 13.62 -0.73 5.39
C TYR A 138 13.13 0.71 5.57
N ILE A 139 11.87 0.85 5.98
CA ILE A 139 11.24 2.11 6.44
C ILE A 139 10.43 1.81 7.71
N GLU A 140 10.64 2.63 8.74
CA GLU A 140 9.74 2.74 9.90
C GLU A 140 8.82 3.96 9.68
N GLN A 141 7.51 3.74 9.59
CA GLN A 141 6.53 4.82 9.39
C GLN A 141 5.26 4.53 10.21
N ASP A 142 4.80 5.49 11.00
CA ASP A 142 3.56 5.40 11.78
C ASP A 142 3.45 4.14 12.67
N GLY A 143 4.59 3.71 13.23
CA GLY A 143 4.68 2.49 14.05
C GLY A 143 4.60 1.18 13.25
N LYS A 144 4.74 1.26 11.93
CA LYS A 144 4.81 0.12 11.01
C LYS A 144 6.22 -0.03 10.45
N PHE A 145 6.60 -1.25 10.13
CA PHE A 145 7.90 -1.61 9.59
C PHE A 145 7.73 -2.26 8.21
N PHE A 146 8.38 -1.68 7.21
CA PHE A 146 8.44 -2.21 5.85
C PHE A 146 9.88 -2.54 5.52
N PHE A 147 10.13 -3.67 4.87
CA PHE A 147 11.47 -4.07 4.46
C PHE A 147 11.47 -4.75 3.10
N TRP A 148 12.59 -4.66 2.39
CA TRP A 148 12.78 -5.30 1.08
C TRP A 148 14.25 -5.61 0.81
N LYS A 149 14.47 -6.49 -0.15
CA LYS A 149 15.79 -6.73 -0.74
C LYS A 149 16.10 -5.68 -1.78
N ASP A 150 17.26 -5.06 -1.66
CA ASP A 150 17.83 -4.16 -2.66
C ASP A 150 19.25 -4.66 -2.95
N ASN A 151 19.41 -5.29 -4.12
CA ASN A 151 20.66 -5.94 -4.52
C ASN A 151 21.82 -4.95 -4.73
N GLN A 152 21.52 -3.64 -4.77
CA GLN A 152 22.55 -2.60 -4.85
C GLN A 152 23.13 -2.24 -3.47
N PHE A 153 22.50 -2.68 -2.38
CA PHE A 153 22.87 -2.32 -1.01
C PHE A 153 23.25 -3.54 -0.20
N LYS A 154 24.47 -3.53 0.36
CA LYS A 154 24.94 -4.60 1.25
C LYS A 154 24.35 -4.46 2.65
N VAL A 155 23.99 -5.59 3.24
CA VAL A 155 23.50 -5.68 4.61
C VAL A 155 24.66 -5.42 5.57
N ASN A 156 24.49 -4.46 6.48
CA ASN A 156 25.44 -4.13 7.53
C ASN A 156 24.88 -4.47 8.92
N GLU A 157 25.71 -4.32 9.96
CA GLU A 157 25.35 -4.65 11.35
C GLU A 157 24.12 -3.89 11.84
N LYS A 158 24.05 -2.58 11.54
CA LYS A 158 22.89 -1.75 11.88
C LYS A 158 21.60 -2.26 11.22
N THR A 159 21.67 -2.69 9.96
CA THR A 159 20.51 -3.31 9.29
C THR A 159 20.10 -4.60 10.00
N VAL A 160 21.06 -5.46 10.35
CA VAL A 160 20.77 -6.70 11.08
C VAL A 160 20.12 -6.43 12.44
N GLU A 161 20.61 -5.45 13.19
CA GLU A 161 20.03 -5.05 14.48
C GLU A 161 18.57 -4.60 14.34
N VAL A 162 18.25 -3.80 13.31
CA VAL A 162 16.88 -3.37 13.05
C VAL A 162 15.99 -4.55 12.63
N LEU A 163 16.48 -5.44 11.78
CA LEU A 163 15.73 -6.64 11.41
C LEU A 163 15.47 -7.55 12.61
N LYS A 164 16.43 -7.68 13.54
CA LYS A 164 16.27 -8.42 14.80
C LYS A 164 15.20 -7.79 15.68
N LYS A 165 15.20 -6.45 15.84
CA LYS A 165 14.20 -5.70 16.62
C LYS A 165 12.76 -6.01 16.20
N TYR A 166 12.54 -6.22 14.90
CA TYR A 166 11.21 -6.52 14.33
C TYR A 166 10.94 -8.01 14.15
N ASN A 167 11.80 -8.90 14.66
CA ASN A 167 11.74 -10.34 14.45
C ASN A 167 11.63 -10.70 12.96
N VAL A 168 12.35 -9.99 12.08
CA VAL A 168 12.47 -10.34 10.66
C VAL A 168 13.55 -11.40 10.45
N VAL A 169 14.60 -11.37 11.29
CA VAL A 169 15.70 -12.32 11.27
C VAL A 169 15.83 -13.04 12.61
N ARG A 170 16.29 -14.29 12.60
CA ARG A 170 16.59 -15.12 13.78
C ARG A 170 17.96 -15.80 13.67
N GLU A 171 18.55 -16.12 14.82
CA GLU A 171 19.86 -16.81 14.91
C GLU A 171 19.72 -18.33 14.99
N ASP A 172 18.58 -18.82 15.49
CA ASP A 172 18.32 -20.22 15.78
C ASP A 172 17.64 -20.94 14.61
N TYR A 173 18.21 -22.08 14.22
CA TYR A 173 17.57 -23.05 13.31
C TYR A 173 16.50 -23.83 14.09
N LEU A 174 15.37 -23.19 14.38
CA LEU A 174 14.17 -23.94 14.74
C LEU A 174 13.60 -24.51 13.45
N ASN A 175 13.33 -25.81 13.41
CA ASN A 175 12.75 -26.49 12.26
C ASN A 175 11.47 -25.72 11.85
N PRO A 176 11.50 -24.95 10.75
CA PRO A 176 10.42 -24.03 10.45
C PRO A 176 9.16 -24.85 10.21
N THR A 177 8.15 -24.64 11.05
CA THR A 177 6.80 -25.11 10.74
C THR A 177 6.26 -24.15 9.70
N PHE A 178 6.42 -24.51 8.42
CA PHE A 178 5.81 -23.76 7.32
C PHE A 178 4.30 -23.98 7.38
N VAL A 179 3.58 -23.08 8.05
CA VAL A 179 2.14 -23.02 7.95
C VAL A 179 1.81 -22.12 6.76
N VAL A 180 1.43 -22.73 5.64
CA VAL A 180 0.94 -21.98 4.49
C VAL A 180 -0.49 -21.56 4.78
N HIS A 181 -0.69 -20.27 5.07
CA HIS A 181 -2.02 -19.70 5.12
C HIS A 181 -2.51 -19.42 3.70
N GLU A 182 -3.17 -20.40 3.06
CA GLU A 182 -3.70 -20.27 1.69
C GLU A 182 -4.71 -19.10 1.52
N SER A 183 -5.23 -18.58 2.63
CA SER A 183 -6.13 -17.43 2.67
C SER A 183 -5.43 -16.07 2.87
N GLN A 184 -4.14 -16.07 3.22
CA GLN A 184 -3.43 -14.82 3.47
C GLN A 184 -3.26 -14.05 2.16
N LYS A 185 -3.79 -12.82 2.15
CA LYS A 185 -3.73 -11.95 0.98
C LYS A 185 -2.54 -11.01 1.09
N ALA A 186 -2.01 -10.64 -0.06
CA ALA A 186 -1.10 -9.53 -0.25
C ALA A 186 -1.76 -8.47 -1.15
N VAL A 187 -1.11 -7.33 -1.30
CA VAL A 187 -1.51 -6.30 -2.26
C VAL A 187 -0.44 -6.18 -3.33
N ASP A 188 -0.81 -6.50 -4.55
CA ASP A 188 0.01 -6.39 -5.75
C ASP A 188 -0.29 -5.06 -6.44
N TYR A 189 0.72 -4.23 -6.59
CA TYR A 189 0.68 -2.99 -7.35
C TYR A 189 1.30 -3.21 -8.72
N TYR A 190 0.64 -2.70 -9.73
CA TYR A 190 1.07 -2.72 -11.11
C TYR A 190 1.20 -1.26 -11.54
N ILE A 191 2.43 -0.81 -11.78
CA ILE A 191 2.75 0.60 -11.90
C ILE A 191 3.30 0.86 -13.30
N CYS A 192 2.81 1.90 -13.96
CA CYS A 192 3.37 2.35 -15.22
C CYS A 192 4.79 2.85 -15.03
N ARG A 193 5.74 2.30 -15.79
CA ARG A 193 7.15 2.71 -15.73
C ARG A 193 7.35 4.16 -16.21
N SER A 194 6.48 4.65 -17.07
CA SER A 194 6.46 6.04 -17.56
C SER A 194 5.99 7.05 -16.51
N ASP A 195 5.09 6.65 -15.61
CA ASP A 195 4.53 7.50 -14.55
C ASP A 195 4.11 6.65 -13.35
N PHE A 196 4.88 6.73 -12.27
CA PHE A 196 4.67 5.97 -11.03
C PHE A 196 3.42 6.40 -10.25
N THR A 197 2.72 7.46 -10.66
CA THR A 197 1.42 7.84 -10.10
C THR A 197 0.25 7.13 -10.79
N LYS A 198 0.48 6.55 -11.97
CA LYS A 198 -0.47 5.69 -12.70
C LYS A 198 -0.23 4.23 -12.31
N TYR A 199 -1.17 3.65 -11.59
CA TYR A 199 -1.11 2.27 -11.15
C TYR A 199 -2.50 1.70 -10.87
N GLU A 200 -2.59 0.39 -10.98
CA GLU A 200 -3.69 -0.40 -10.43
C GLU A 200 -3.17 -1.33 -9.34
N LYS A 201 -4.08 -1.81 -8.49
CA LYS A 201 -3.72 -2.76 -7.43
C LYS A 201 -4.74 -3.87 -7.26
N VAL A 202 -4.25 -5.05 -6.92
CA VAL A 202 -5.05 -6.25 -6.69
C VAL A 202 -4.76 -6.79 -5.30
N THR A 203 -5.81 -7.08 -4.52
CA THR A 203 -5.66 -7.78 -3.24
C THR A 203 -6.03 -9.25 -3.41
N THR A 204 -5.05 -10.14 -3.29
CA THR A 204 -5.18 -11.55 -3.66
C THR A 204 -4.31 -12.45 -2.79
N SER A 205 -4.67 -13.74 -2.69
CA SER A 205 -3.81 -14.78 -2.11
C SER A 205 -3.00 -15.54 -3.17
N LYS A 206 -3.20 -15.23 -4.46
CA LYS A 206 -2.39 -15.78 -5.55
C LYS A 206 -1.10 -15.01 -5.67
N ALA A 207 0.02 -15.72 -5.85
CA ALA A 207 1.29 -15.09 -6.14
C ALA A 207 1.21 -14.26 -7.43
N ILE A 208 1.85 -13.10 -7.43
CA ILE A 208 1.88 -12.20 -8.58
C ILE A 208 2.46 -12.90 -9.82
N GLY A 209 1.86 -12.66 -10.98
CA GLY A 209 2.19 -13.34 -12.24
C GLY A 209 1.46 -14.67 -12.48
N TYR A 210 0.90 -15.31 -11.46
CA TYR A 210 0.05 -16.53 -11.59
C TYR A 210 -1.43 -16.23 -11.86
N TYR A 211 -1.73 -14.97 -12.13
CA TYR A 211 -3.02 -14.48 -12.59
C TYR A 211 -2.78 -13.28 -13.51
N ASP A 212 -3.78 -12.93 -14.30
CA ASP A 212 -3.66 -11.85 -15.27
C ASP A 212 -3.57 -10.50 -14.56
N ALA A 213 -2.60 -9.68 -14.97
CA ALA A 213 -2.48 -8.31 -14.48
C ALA A 213 -3.75 -7.51 -14.85
N PRO A 214 -4.17 -6.54 -14.02
CA PRO A 214 -5.24 -5.63 -14.40
C PRO A 214 -4.84 -4.81 -15.64
N GLU A 215 -5.83 -4.39 -16.41
CA GLU A 215 -5.63 -3.41 -17.48
C GLU A 215 -5.31 -2.04 -16.88
N ILE A 216 -4.27 -1.37 -17.40
CA ILE A 216 -3.80 -0.07 -16.92
C ILE A 216 -3.50 0.81 -18.11
N ASP A 217 -4.04 2.02 -18.09
CA ASP A 217 -3.72 3.04 -19.07
C ASP A 217 -2.44 3.78 -18.66
N CYS A 218 -1.34 3.49 -19.37
CA CYS A 218 -0.05 4.13 -19.15
C CYS A 218 0.21 5.33 -20.08
N GLU A 219 -0.72 5.64 -21.00
CA GLU A 219 -0.65 6.77 -21.93
C GLU A 219 -1.22 8.05 -21.30
#